data_AF-A0A233V9S3-F1
#
_entry.id   AF-A0A233V9S3-F1
#
_cell.length_a   1.000
_cell.length_b   1.000
_cell.length_c   1.000
_cell.angle_alpha   90.00
_cell.angle_beta   90.00
_cell.angle_gamma   90.00
#
_symmetry.space_group_name_H-M   'P 1'
#
loop_
_entity.id
_entity.type
_entity.pdbx_description
1 polymer ?
#
loop_
_entity_poly.entity_id
_entity_poly.type
_entity_poly.pdbx_seq_one_letter_code
_entity_poly.pdbx_strand_id
1 'polypeptide(L)'
;MQNALLNAKTLLEKRDLIEKKKNRKINIEVKDVGTFKFRIPTTLDIIDAKAFENGERDEQYMIYTCCESPQLNDEELLKGFDCESDPYSLVDKIFLPGEVTSIASKLIQESGYKEEYVKVVDDIKN
;
A
#
# COMPACT_ATOMS: atom_id res chain seq x y z
N MET A 1 -9.88 23.53 -14.85
CA MET A 1 -8.42 23.40 -15.02
C MET A 1 -8.15 23.20 -16.50
N GLN A 2 -7.32 24.03 -17.12
CA GLN A 2 -6.97 23.90 -18.54
C GLN A 2 -6.14 22.62 -18.76
N ASN A 3 -6.58 21.76 -19.69
CA ASN A 3 -5.81 20.59 -20.13
C ASN A 3 -4.73 21.07 -21.11
N ALA A 4 -3.59 21.52 -20.59
CA ALA A 4 -2.39 21.77 -21.39
C ALA A 4 -1.42 20.58 -21.27
N LEU A 5 -0.67 20.30 -22.33
CA LEU A 5 0.36 19.26 -22.30
C LEU A 5 1.47 19.61 -21.30
N LEU A 6 1.88 18.62 -20.50
CA LEU A 6 3.06 18.76 -19.65
C LEU A 6 4.33 18.77 -20.51
N ASN A 7 5.25 19.67 -20.20
CA ASN A 7 6.62 19.65 -20.72
C ASN A 7 7.63 19.37 -19.58
N ALA A 8 8.89 19.12 -19.94
CA ALA A 8 9.93 18.77 -18.98
C ALA A 8 10.10 19.79 -17.85
N LYS A 9 10.05 21.10 -18.16
CA LYS A 9 10.16 22.17 -17.15
C LYS A 9 9.01 22.11 -16.16
N THR A 10 7.77 22.06 -16.65
CA THR A 10 6.58 21.98 -15.79
C THR A 10 6.51 20.71 -14.96
N LEU A 11 7.12 19.61 -15.44
CA LEU A 11 7.20 18.36 -14.69
C LEU A 11 8.24 18.44 -13.58
N LEU A 12 9.40 19.05 -13.84
CA LEU A 12 10.45 19.30 -12.84
C LEU A 12 9.96 20.22 -11.72
N GLU A 13 9.17 21.25 -12.03
CA GLU A 13 8.52 22.12 -11.04
C GLU A 13 7.55 21.34 -10.12
N LYS A 14 7.05 20.19 -10.57
CA LYS A 14 6.16 19.30 -9.79
C LYS A 14 6.91 18.18 -9.06
N ARG A 15 8.25 18.12 -9.13
CA ARG A 15 9.07 17.03 -8.56
C ARG A 15 8.69 16.73 -7.11
N ASP A 16 8.68 17.75 -6.24
CA ASP A 16 8.43 17.55 -4.81
C ASP A 16 7.00 17.05 -4.54
N LEU A 17 6.04 17.48 -5.35
CA LEU A 17 4.66 17.00 -5.28
C LEU A 17 4.57 15.52 -5.69
N ILE A 18 5.29 15.13 -6.75
CA ILE A 18 5.36 13.74 -7.22
C ILE A 18 6.02 12.87 -6.16
N GLU A 19 7.13 13.32 -5.58
CA GLU A 19 7.84 12.60 -4.54
C GLU A 19 6.97 12.42 -3.29
N LYS A 20 6.29 13.48 -2.86
CA LYS A 20 5.32 13.41 -1.75
C LYS A 20 4.16 12.46 -2.06
N LYS A 21 3.66 12.44 -3.30
CA LYS A 21 2.61 11.50 -3.73
C LYS A 21 3.10 10.04 -3.64
N LYS A 22 4.33 9.77 -4.09
CA LYS A 22 4.92 8.41 -4.10
C LYS A 22 5.28 7.89 -2.71
N ASN A 23 5.64 8.77 -1.78
CA ASN A 23 6.02 8.40 -0.41
C ASN A 23 4.92 8.67 0.63
N ARG A 24 3.67 8.88 0.19
CA ARG A 24 2.59 9.16 1.12
C ARG A 24 2.26 7.93 1.97
N LYS A 25 1.70 8.19 3.13
CA LYS A 25 1.26 7.20 4.10
C LYS A 25 -0.25 7.31 4.26
N ILE A 26 -0.89 6.19 4.55
CA ILE A 26 -2.32 6.12 4.80
C ILE A 26 -2.56 5.48 6.16
N ASN A 27 -3.65 5.88 6.81
CA ASN A 27 -4.12 5.24 8.02
C ASN A 27 -5.36 4.42 7.66
N ILE A 28 -5.42 3.17 8.12
CA ILE A 28 -6.57 2.29 7.95
C ILE A 28 -7.04 1.90 9.35
N GLU A 29 -8.28 2.22 9.65
CA GLU A 29 -8.95 1.79 10.88
C GLU A 29 -9.62 0.44 10.64
N VAL A 30 -9.31 -0.51 11.51
CA VAL A 30 -9.97 -1.81 11.58
C VAL A 30 -10.82 -1.81 12.84
N LYS A 31 -12.11 -2.10 12.66
CA LYS A 31 -13.09 -2.07 13.75
C LYS A 31 -12.66 -3.02 14.87
N ASP A 32 -12.80 -2.59 16.12
CA ASP A 32 -12.50 -3.35 17.33
C ASP A 32 -11.01 -3.72 17.53
N VAL A 33 -10.13 -3.43 16.56
CA VAL A 33 -8.68 -3.65 16.63
C VAL A 33 -7.92 -2.33 16.79
N GLY A 34 -8.19 -1.34 15.94
CA GLY A 34 -7.57 -0.01 16.00
C GLY A 34 -7.09 0.52 14.65
N THR A 35 -6.30 1.60 14.69
CA THR A 35 -5.78 2.27 13.49
C THR A 35 -4.33 1.88 13.21
N PHE A 36 -4.06 1.44 11.99
CA PHE A 36 -2.74 1.08 11.50
C PHE A 36 -2.26 2.12 10.48
N LYS A 37 -0.97 2.44 10.51
CA LYS A 37 -0.32 3.32 9.54
C LYS A 37 0.46 2.49 8.53
N PHE A 38 0.18 2.72 7.25
CA PHE A 38 0.85 2.05 6.14
C PHE A 38 1.54 3.05 5.23
N ARG A 39 2.70 2.66 4.69
CA ARG A 39 3.19 3.26 3.43
C ARG A 39 2.44 2.63 2.25
N ILE A 40 2.30 3.36 1.15
CA ILE A 40 1.76 2.76 -0.07
C ILE A 40 2.78 1.76 -0.67
N PRO A 41 2.36 0.59 -1.16
CA PRO A 41 3.27 -0.36 -1.78
C PRO A 41 3.88 0.20 -3.07
N THR A 42 5.17 -0.05 -3.24
CA THR A 42 5.92 0.23 -4.46
C THR A 42 5.70 -0.88 -5.50
N THR A 43 6.18 -0.66 -6.72
CA THR A 43 6.17 -1.72 -7.75
C THR A 43 6.91 -2.98 -7.29
N LEU A 44 8.01 -2.84 -6.55
CA LEU A 44 8.77 -3.99 -6.04
C LEU A 44 7.97 -4.75 -4.98
N ASP A 45 7.34 -4.05 -4.02
CA ASP A 45 6.51 -4.71 -3.01
C ASP A 45 5.39 -5.55 -3.65
N ILE A 46 4.78 -5.05 -4.73
CA ILE A 46 3.71 -5.76 -5.46
C ILE A 46 4.26 -6.99 -6.20
N ILE A 47 5.45 -6.90 -6.77
CA ILE A 47 6.11 -8.04 -7.44
C ILE A 47 6.48 -9.10 -6.40
N ASP A 48 7.09 -8.69 -5.30
CA ASP A 48 7.53 -9.58 -4.23
C ASP A 48 6.33 -10.27 -3.57
N ALA A 49 5.24 -9.53 -3.32
CA ALA A 49 3.99 -10.10 -2.82
C ALA A 49 3.45 -11.22 -3.73
N LYS A 50 3.39 -10.97 -5.05
CA LYS A 50 2.89 -11.97 -6.01
C LYS A 50 3.81 -13.19 -6.15
N ALA A 51 5.10 -13.02 -5.88
CA ALA A 51 6.07 -14.12 -5.90
C ALA A 51 6.12 -14.88 -4.56
N PHE A 52 5.74 -14.23 -3.46
CA PHE A 52 5.78 -14.79 -2.12
C PHE A 52 4.87 -16.02 -2.04
N GLU A 53 5.47 -17.16 -1.70
CA GLU A 53 4.78 -18.46 -1.62
C GLU A 53 3.92 -18.76 -2.86
N ASN A 54 4.44 -18.46 -4.05
CA ASN A 54 3.73 -18.61 -5.34
C ASN A 54 2.39 -17.85 -5.41
N GLY A 55 2.25 -16.78 -4.62
CA GLY A 55 1.06 -15.93 -4.57
C GLY A 55 -0.03 -16.43 -3.61
N GLU A 56 0.22 -17.48 -2.81
CA GLU A 56 -0.79 -17.99 -1.85
C GLU A 56 -1.04 -17.03 -0.68
N ARG A 57 -0.06 -16.16 -0.38
CA ARG A 57 -0.09 -15.21 0.75
C ARG A 57 0.34 -13.81 0.36
N ASP A 58 0.02 -13.38 -0.85
CA ASP A 58 0.39 -12.06 -1.38
C ASP A 58 -0.18 -10.91 -0.52
N GLU A 59 -1.43 -11.05 -0.05
CA GLU A 59 -2.09 -10.08 0.83
C GLU A 59 -1.38 -9.97 2.18
N GLN A 60 -1.08 -11.10 2.84
CA GLN A 60 -0.37 -11.13 4.12
C GLN A 60 1.03 -10.53 3.99
N TYR A 61 1.76 -10.92 2.94
CA TYR A 61 3.07 -10.37 2.65
C TYR A 61 3.01 -8.84 2.51
N MET A 62 2.06 -8.34 1.72
CA MET A 62 1.92 -6.91 1.46
C MET A 62 1.55 -6.12 2.73
N ILE A 63 0.59 -6.61 3.52
CA ILE A 63 0.17 -5.96 4.77
C ILE A 63 1.31 -5.94 5.78
N TYR A 64 1.95 -7.08 6.00
CA TYR A 64 3.10 -7.22 6.90
C TYR A 64 4.23 -6.25 6.54
N THR A 65 4.58 -6.19 5.25
CA THR A 65 5.71 -5.42 4.72
C THR A 65 5.44 -3.92 4.63
N CYS A 66 4.18 -3.50 4.46
CA CYS A 66 3.82 -2.09 4.30
C CYS A 66 3.36 -1.42 5.61
N CYS A 67 3.11 -2.19 6.68
CA CYS A 67 2.68 -1.64 7.97
C CYS A 67 3.86 -0.98 8.68
N GLU A 68 3.77 0.32 8.94
CA GLU A 68 4.79 1.09 9.65
C GLU A 68 4.48 1.29 11.13
N SER A 69 3.21 1.24 11.53
CA SER A 69 2.81 1.43 12.93
C SER A 69 1.49 0.72 13.24
N PRO A 70 1.49 -0.26 14.17
CA PRO A 70 2.68 -0.90 14.75
C PRO A 70 3.57 -1.54 13.67
N GLN A 71 4.86 -1.71 13.97
CA GLN A 71 5.76 -2.48 13.10
C GLN A 71 5.45 -3.97 13.32
N LEU A 72 4.98 -4.65 12.29
CA LEU A 72 4.52 -6.04 12.42
C LEU A 72 5.67 -7.05 12.55
N ASN A 73 6.90 -6.62 12.29
CA ASN A 73 8.12 -7.38 12.52
C ASN A 73 8.75 -7.15 13.90
N ASP A 74 8.05 -6.47 14.81
CA ASP A 74 8.48 -6.28 16.19
C ASP A 74 8.58 -7.63 16.93
N GLU A 75 9.72 -7.87 17.59
CA GLU A 75 10.00 -9.16 18.24
C GLU A 75 9.04 -9.45 19.40
N GLU A 76 8.65 -8.43 20.18
CA GLU A 76 7.70 -8.61 21.29
C GLU A 76 6.30 -8.93 20.74
N LEU A 77 5.90 -8.30 19.65
CA LEU A 77 4.64 -8.57 18.97
C LEU A 77 4.61 -10.00 18.41
N LEU A 78 5.65 -10.41 17.66
CA LEU A 78 5.74 -11.75 17.10
C LEU A 78 5.71 -12.83 18.18
N LYS A 79 6.44 -12.62 19.27
CA LYS A 79 6.43 -13.53 20.42
C LYS A 79 5.08 -13.55 21.13
N GLY A 80 4.46 -12.39 21.36
CA GLY A 80 3.16 -12.28 22.03
C GLY A 80 2.02 -12.95 21.27
N PHE A 81 2.17 -13.12 19.95
CA PHE A 81 1.23 -13.81 19.08
C PHE A 81 1.70 -15.21 18.65
N ASP A 82 2.79 -15.77 19.17
CA ASP A 82 3.35 -17.06 18.75
C ASP A 82 3.59 -17.15 17.22
N CYS A 83 4.24 -16.14 16.65
CA CYS A 83 4.51 -15.97 15.22
C CYS A 83 6.01 -15.84 14.88
N GLU A 84 6.91 -16.21 15.80
CA GLU A 84 8.36 -16.09 15.59
C GLU A 84 8.87 -16.91 14.38
N SER A 85 8.29 -18.08 14.12
CA SER A 85 8.68 -18.96 13.01
C SER A 85 7.92 -18.69 11.70
N ASP A 86 6.76 -18.03 11.77
CA ASP A 86 5.97 -17.59 10.62
C ASP A 86 5.41 -16.18 10.89
N PRO A 87 6.21 -15.13 10.63
CA PRO A 87 5.82 -13.76 10.94
C PRO A 87 4.62 -13.28 10.16
N TYR A 88 4.41 -13.79 8.94
CA TYR A 88 3.28 -13.39 8.10
C TYR A 88 1.95 -13.89 8.65
N SER A 89 1.95 -14.97 9.44
CA SER A 89 0.72 -15.46 10.10
C SER A 89 0.20 -14.50 11.16
N LEU A 90 1.02 -13.54 11.60
CA LEU A 90 0.57 -12.47 12.47
C LEU A 90 -0.60 -11.71 11.85
N VAL A 91 -0.59 -11.51 10.53
CA VAL A 91 -1.68 -10.83 9.80
C VAL A 91 -2.99 -11.59 10.00
N ASP A 92 -2.97 -12.92 9.83
CA ASP A 92 -4.16 -13.78 9.99
C ASP A 92 -4.58 -13.93 11.46
N LYS A 93 -3.69 -13.65 12.43
CA LYS A 93 -4.02 -13.64 13.86
C LYS A 93 -4.63 -12.32 14.32
N ILE A 94 -4.29 -11.20 13.68
CA ILE A 94 -4.80 -9.86 14.02
C ILE A 94 -6.12 -9.59 13.30
N PHE A 95 -6.21 -9.96 12.02
CA PHE A 95 -7.30 -9.54 11.14
C PHE A 95 -8.16 -10.73 10.69
N LEU A 96 -9.44 -10.47 10.49
CA LEU A 96 -10.35 -11.41 9.84
C LEU A 96 -10.01 -11.53 8.34
N PRO A 97 -10.35 -12.65 7.67
CA PRO A 97 -10.04 -12.84 6.25
C PRO A 97 -10.56 -11.72 5.34
N GLY A 98 -11.79 -11.23 5.60
CA GLY A 98 -12.35 -10.11 4.84
C GLY A 98 -11.67 -8.77 5.12
N GLU A 99 -11.09 -8.59 6.31
CA GLU A 99 -10.31 -7.40 6.67
C GLU A 99 -8.96 -7.42 5.96
N VAL A 100 -8.29 -8.58 5.90
CA VAL A 100 -7.05 -8.79 5.13
C VAL A 100 -7.25 -8.36 3.68
N THR A 101 -8.24 -8.94 3.00
CA THR A 101 -8.54 -8.56 1.60
C THR A 101 -8.90 -7.08 1.45
N SER A 102 -9.64 -6.51 2.41
CA SER A 102 -10.02 -5.08 2.36
C SER A 102 -8.83 -4.15 2.53
N ILE A 103 -7.92 -4.45 3.46
CA ILE A 103 -6.69 -3.68 3.70
C ILE A 103 -5.79 -3.78 2.47
N ALA A 104 -5.55 -5.00 1.97
CA ALA A 104 -4.73 -5.25 0.78
C ALA A 104 -5.28 -4.50 -0.46
N SER A 105 -6.58 -4.61 -0.71
CA SER A 105 -7.27 -3.88 -1.78
C SER A 105 -7.10 -2.37 -1.64
N LYS A 106 -7.21 -1.83 -0.41
CA LYS A 106 -7.04 -0.40 -0.17
C LYS A 106 -5.60 0.05 -0.44
N LEU A 107 -4.60 -0.73 -0.06
CA LEU A 107 -3.19 -0.45 -0.35
C LEU A 107 -2.93 -0.38 -1.85
N ILE A 108 -3.40 -1.38 -2.60
CA ILE A 108 -3.26 -1.43 -4.08
C ILE A 108 -3.96 -0.24 -4.72
N GLN A 109 -5.20 0.04 -4.34
CA GLN A 109 -5.95 1.19 -4.83
C GLN A 109 -5.19 2.50 -4.62
N GLU A 110 -4.68 2.74 -3.40
CA GLU A 110 -3.93 3.96 -3.08
C GLU A 110 -2.54 4.01 -3.76
N SER A 111 -2.02 2.89 -4.26
CA SER A 111 -0.80 2.82 -5.07
C SER A 111 -0.96 3.15 -6.55
N GLY A 112 -2.13 3.60 -6.99
CA GLY A 112 -2.32 4.05 -8.37
C GLY A 112 -3.29 3.20 -9.19
N TYR A 113 -3.87 2.15 -8.62
CA TYR A 113 -4.69 1.17 -9.34
C TYR A 113 -6.19 1.51 -9.36
N LYS A 114 -6.59 2.68 -8.86
CA LYS A 114 -7.97 3.18 -9.06
C LYS A 114 -8.13 3.80 -10.45
N GLU A 115 -9.24 3.47 -11.11
CA GLU A 115 -9.60 4.02 -12.41
C GLU A 115 -9.60 5.57 -12.42
N GLU A 116 -10.01 6.19 -11.32
CA GLU A 116 -10.09 7.66 -11.19
C GLU A 116 -8.74 8.39 -11.30
N TYR A 117 -7.61 7.69 -11.18
CA TYR A 117 -6.28 8.32 -11.20
C TYR A 117 -5.76 8.62 -12.60
N VAL A 118 -6.25 7.94 -13.63
CA VAL A 118 -5.81 8.13 -15.01
C VAL A 118 -7.04 8.11 -15.91
N LYS A 119 -7.16 9.13 -16.76
CA LYS A 119 -8.24 9.23 -17.74
C LYS A 119 -7.68 9.61 -19.10
N VAL A 120 -8.31 9.13 -20.16
CA VAL A 120 -8.06 9.60 -21.52
C VAL A 120 -8.73 10.97 -21.69
N VAL A 121 -8.06 11.89 -22.38
CA VAL A 121 -8.55 13.25 -22.66
C VAL A 121 -8.28 13.56 -24.12
N ASP A 122 -9.34 13.83 -24.88
CA ASP A 122 -9.24 14.14 -26.32
C ASP A 122 -9.13 15.65 -26.59
N ASP A 123 -9.72 16.49 -25.73
CA ASP A 123 -9.69 17.95 -25.86
C ASP A 123 -8.51 18.56 -25.08
N ILE A 124 -7.42 18.82 -25.79
CA ILE A 124 -6.19 19.45 -25.29
C ILE A 124 -6.05 20.85 -25.89
N LYS A 125 -5.84 21.87 -25.05
CA LYS A 125 -5.53 23.22 -25.52
C LYS A 125 -4.01 23.38 -25.61
N ASN A 126 -3.52 23.70 -26.81
CA ASN A 126 -2.11 24.03 -27.06
C ASN A 126 -1.68 25.30 -26.33
#